data_AF-A0A7X5D049-F1
#
_entry.id   AF-A0A7X5D049-F1
#
_cell.length_a   1.000
_cell.length_b   1.000
_cell.length_c   1.000
_cell.angle_alpha   90.00
_cell.angle_beta   90.00
_cell.angle_gamma   90.00
#
_symmetry.space_group_name_H-M   'P 1'
#
loop_
_entity.id
_entity.type
_entity.pdbx_description
1 polymer ?
#
loop_
_entity_poly.entity_id
_entity_poly.type
_entity_poly.pdbx_seq_one_letter_code
_entity_poly.pdbx_strand_id
1 'polypeptide(L)'
;MTRTVAIGIQSFEKIIANHYFYIDKTDFIREWWESGDDVTLITRPRRFGKTLNLNMLERFFSMKYKDQGQIFEELSIWKEESYRSLQGTYPVLALSFADIKEPTAFGTKKRICQIIEELYNQYDFLLDSGCLNEKEKESFGRITVDMNDYEAAGSLKMLSLYLARYYKKNVIILLDEYDTPLQEAYLNGYWKELVEFTHSLFNSTFKTNPYLERSLMTGITRISKESVFSDVNNLEVVTATSEKYEDSFGFTQEQVWEALREFGLYGEKQKVKDWYDGFTFGKKRDIYNPWSILNYLDKKRFSTYWANTSSNSLTEKLIREGGAAIKETMEDFLKEGRLCVELDEQIMFSQLDQNESAVWSLFLAGGYLKAVSYQFNEALGKEEYELALTNREVRIMFEKMIRGWIRSYGFAFEGKRVLIG
;
A
#
# COMPACT_ATOMS: atom_id res chain seq x y z
N MET A 1 26.17 10.28 18.16
CA MET A 1 26.65 10.09 16.77
C MET A 1 25.42 10.08 15.87
N THR A 2 25.46 10.75 14.72
CA THR A 2 24.38 10.71 13.73
C THR A 2 24.20 9.28 13.22
N ARG A 3 22.97 8.79 13.15
CA ARG A 3 22.69 7.43 12.66
C ARG A 3 22.92 7.35 11.15
N THR A 4 23.25 6.17 10.65
CA THR A 4 23.42 5.93 9.21
C THR A 4 22.05 5.85 8.53
N VAL A 5 21.86 6.58 7.43
CA VAL A 5 20.66 6.46 6.59
C VAL A 5 20.80 5.26 5.67
N ALA A 6 20.14 4.15 6.02
CA ALA A 6 20.06 2.99 5.16
C ALA A 6 18.82 3.06 4.25
N ILE A 7 19.01 2.93 2.95
CA ILE A 7 17.94 3.06 1.95
C ILE A 7 17.53 1.66 1.45
N GLY A 8 16.21 1.43 1.35
CA GLY A 8 15.66 0.21 0.75
C GLY A 8 15.63 -1.02 1.66
N ILE A 9 15.85 -0.86 2.97
CA ILE A 9 15.67 -1.95 3.93
C ILE A 9 14.18 -2.11 4.25
N GLN A 10 13.66 -3.33 4.06
CA GLN A 10 12.27 -3.70 4.39
C GLN A 10 12.14 -4.49 5.69
N SER A 11 13.26 -4.93 6.29
CA SER A 11 13.28 -5.62 7.58
C SER A 11 13.36 -4.61 8.71
N PHE A 12 12.30 -4.52 9.51
CA PHE A 12 12.23 -3.68 10.71
C PHE A 12 13.34 -4.04 11.70
N GLU A 13 13.52 -5.34 11.99
CA GLU A 13 14.59 -5.83 12.87
C GLU A 13 15.98 -5.41 12.39
N LYS A 14 16.25 -5.51 11.08
CA LYS A 14 17.55 -5.09 10.53
C LYS A 14 17.80 -3.59 10.74
N ILE A 15 16.77 -2.75 10.66
CA ILE A 15 16.91 -1.30 10.90
C ILE A 15 17.29 -1.04 12.34
N ILE A 16 16.56 -1.63 13.30
CA ILE A 16 16.78 -1.40 14.72
C ILE A 16 18.10 -2.01 15.20
N ALA A 17 18.35 -3.28 14.88
CA ALA A 17 19.53 -4.01 15.35
C ALA A 17 20.86 -3.44 14.83
N ASN A 18 20.86 -2.78 13.67
CA ASN A 18 22.05 -2.13 13.11
C ASN A 18 22.12 -0.62 13.44
N HIS A 19 21.23 -0.11 14.30
CA HIS A 19 21.15 1.30 14.68
C HIS A 19 21.08 2.26 13.48
N TYR A 20 20.37 1.86 12.42
CA TYR A 20 20.11 2.73 11.30
C TYR A 20 19.10 3.82 11.66
N PHE A 21 19.09 4.90 10.89
CA PHE A 21 18.14 5.97 11.08
C PHE A 21 16.70 5.44 10.90
N TYR A 22 15.90 5.61 11.94
CA TYR A 22 14.50 5.19 12.01
C TYR A 22 13.69 6.25 12.75
N ILE A 23 12.52 6.56 12.20
CA ILE A 23 11.48 7.36 12.86
C ILE A 23 10.48 6.36 13.41
N ASP A 24 10.26 6.40 14.72
CA ASP A 24 9.41 5.45 15.41
C ASP A 24 7.94 5.58 14.98
N LYS A 25 7.38 4.48 14.48
CA LYS A 25 5.98 4.29 14.09
C LYS A 25 5.34 3.12 14.83
N THR A 26 5.96 2.62 15.90
CA THR A 26 5.47 1.46 16.63
C THR A 26 4.14 1.69 17.35
N ASP A 27 3.77 2.95 17.61
CA ASP A 27 2.45 3.27 18.16
C ASP A 27 1.29 2.83 17.24
N PHE A 28 1.54 2.66 15.94
CA PHE A 28 0.59 2.05 15.01
C PHE A 28 0.11 0.65 15.47
N ILE A 29 0.97 -0.11 16.16
CA ILE A 29 0.62 -1.42 16.72
C ILE A 29 -0.51 -1.27 17.73
N ARG A 30 -0.41 -0.28 18.63
CA ARG A 30 -1.43 0.05 19.61
C ARG A 30 -2.70 0.52 18.92
N GLU A 31 -2.60 1.51 18.03
CA GLU A 31 -3.77 2.08 17.33
C GLU A 31 -4.58 0.99 16.60
N TRP A 32 -3.89 0.11 15.86
CA TRP A 32 -4.55 -0.97 15.12
C TRP A 32 -5.08 -2.07 16.05
N TRP A 33 -4.36 -2.38 17.13
CA TRP A 33 -4.81 -3.37 18.11
C TRP A 33 -6.04 -2.88 18.89
N GLU A 34 -6.13 -1.59 19.20
CA GLU A 34 -7.26 -1.01 19.93
C GLU A 34 -8.47 -0.74 19.04
N SER A 35 -8.30 -0.61 17.72
CA SER A 35 -9.43 -0.33 16.80
C SER A 35 -10.49 -1.44 16.81
N GLY A 36 -10.09 -2.68 17.08
CA GLY A 36 -11.00 -3.83 17.15
C GLY A 36 -11.57 -4.27 15.80
N ASP A 37 -11.04 -3.74 14.68
CA ASP A 37 -11.49 -4.11 13.34
C ASP A 37 -11.01 -5.53 12.98
N ASP A 38 -11.91 -6.39 12.49
CA ASP A 38 -11.57 -7.77 12.07
C ASP A 38 -10.68 -7.77 10.82
N VAL A 39 -10.98 -6.92 9.84
CA VAL A 39 -10.22 -6.81 8.59
C VAL A 39 -10.07 -5.34 8.25
N THR A 40 -8.82 -4.87 8.20
CA THR A 40 -8.49 -3.50 7.83
C THR A 40 -7.77 -3.50 6.48
N LEU A 41 -8.21 -2.66 5.54
CA LEU A 41 -7.45 -2.31 4.34
C LEU A 41 -6.93 -0.89 4.49
N ILE A 42 -5.60 -0.72 4.48
CA ILE A 42 -4.95 0.59 4.48
C ILE A 42 -4.37 0.89 3.10
N THR A 43 -4.86 1.98 2.50
CA THR A 43 -4.34 2.49 1.23
C THR A 43 -3.49 3.74 1.49
N ARG A 44 -2.24 3.68 1.04
CA ARG A 44 -1.31 4.83 1.06
C ARG A 44 -0.48 4.82 -0.21
N PRO A 45 0.08 5.97 -0.63
CA PRO A 45 0.92 6.02 -1.82
C PRO A 45 2.15 5.09 -1.73
N ARG A 46 2.81 4.88 -2.88
CA ARG A 46 4.04 4.08 -2.93
C ARG A 46 5.12 4.66 -2.02
N ARG A 47 5.95 3.78 -1.43
CA ARG A 47 7.09 4.16 -0.57
C ARG A 47 6.73 4.94 0.71
N PHE A 48 5.50 4.77 1.23
CA PHE A 48 5.06 5.36 2.51
C PHE A 48 5.34 4.53 3.76
N GLY A 49 6.09 3.43 3.64
CA GLY A 49 6.42 2.56 4.76
C GLY A 49 5.45 1.40 5.00
N LYS A 50 4.50 1.15 4.09
CA LYS A 50 3.50 0.06 4.19
C LYS A 50 4.15 -1.31 4.50
N THR A 51 5.03 -1.78 3.62
CA THR A 51 5.77 -3.04 3.79
C THR A 51 6.55 -3.10 5.10
N LEU A 52 7.20 -2.00 5.49
CA LEU A 52 7.98 -1.94 6.72
C LEU A 52 7.08 -2.05 7.96
N ASN A 53 5.93 -1.37 7.95
CA ASN A 53 4.95 -1.47 9.03
C ASN A 53 4.33 -2.87 9.11
N LEU A 54 4.04 -3.53 7.99
CA LEU A 54 3.58 -4.92 8.00
C LEU A 54 4.65 -5.86 8.57
N ASN A 55 5.91 -5.69 8.16
CA ASN A 55 7.01 -6.46 8.73
C ASN A 55 7.19 -6.20 10.24
N MET A 56 7.00 -4.94 10.69
CA MET A 56 6.99 -4.59 12.10
C MET A 56 5.85 -5.28 12.87
N LEU A 57 4.64 -5.33 12.31
CA LEU A 57 3.50 -6.04 12.89
C LEU A 57 3.75 -7.55 12.96
N GLU A 58 4.27 -8.15 11.90
CA GLU A 58 4.69 -9.56 11.91
C GLU A 58 5.70 -9.80 13.03
N ARG A 59 6.71 -8.95 13.13
CA ARG A 59 7.78 -9.04 14.14
C ARG A 59 7.26 -8.87 15.56
N PHE A 60 6.21 -8.06 15.75
CA PHE A 60 5.58 -7.84 17.03
C PHE A 60 4.65 -9.00 17.44
N PHE A 61 3.73 -9.41 16.58
CA PHE A 61 2.68 -10.37 16.94
C PHE A 61 3.10 -11.84 16.80
N SER A 62 3.96 -12.18 15.84
CA SER A 62 4.21 -13.57 15.45
C SER A 62 4.92 -14.37 16.53
N MET A 63 4.35 -15.53 16.86
CA MET A 63 4.95 -16.52 17.78
C MET A 63 6.33 -17.01 17.33
N LYS A 64 6.68 -16.86 16.04
CA LYS A 64 8.04 -17.11 15.53
C LYS A 64 9.09 -16.28 16.27
N TYR A 65 8.70 -15.11 16.77
CA TYR A 65 9.57 -14.17 17.46
C TYR A 65 9.24 -14.03 18.95
N LYS A 66 8.62 -15.05 19.53
CA LYS A 66 8.40 -15.12 20.97
C LYS A 66 9.72 -14.94 21.72
N ASP A 67 9.69 -14.19 22.81
CA ASP A 67 10.85 -13.87 23.66
C ASP A 67 11.94 -13.03 22.96
N GLN A 68 11.62 -12.42 21.81
CA GLN A 68 12.51 -11.51 21.08
C GLN A 68 12.01 -10.06 21.08
N GLY A 69 11.36 -9.66 22.18
CA GLY A 69 10.79 -8.33 22.38
C GLY A 69 11.82 -7.21 22.56
N GLN A 70 13.10 -7.55 22.82
CA GLN A 70 14.15 -6.56 23.10
C GLN A 70 14.33 -5.52 21.99
N ILE A 71 13.99 -5.85 20.73
CA ILE A 71 14.08 -4.91 19.61
C ILE A 71 13.09 -3.74 19.72
N PHE A 72 12.12 -3.80 20.62
CA PHE A 72 11.13 -2.75 20.84
C PHE A 72 11.45 -1.89 22.07
N GLU A 73 12.48 -2.22 22.88
CA GLU A 73 12.71 -1.62 24.21
C GLU A 73 12.81 -0.09 24.21
N GLU A 74 13.41 0.50 23.18
CA GLU A 74 13.57 1.95 23.05
C GLU A 74 12.43 2.64 22.28
N LEU A 75 11.42 1.87 21.87
CA LEU A 75 10.33 2.33 21.00
C LEU A 75 9.04 2.56 21.78
N SER A 76 8.15 3.36 21.21
CA SER A 76 6.96 3.88 21.88
C SER A 76 5.99 2.77 22.33
N ILE A 77 5.80 1.73 21.52
CA ILE A 77 4.92 0.59 21.88
C ILE A 77 5.35 -0.12 23.17
N TRP A 78 6.64 -0.08 23.51
CA TRP A 78 7.18 -0.81 24.65
C TRP A 78 7.08 -0.04 25.97
N LYS A 79 6.61 1.21 25.94
CA LYS A 79 6.39 2.02 27.15
C LYS A 79 5.29 1.45 28.03
N GLU A 80 4.29 0.79 27.44
CA GLU A 80 3.15 0.22 28.13
C GLU A 80 3.30 -1.30 28.34
N GLU A 81 3.07 -1.77 29.57
CA GLU A 81 3.30 -3.17 29.97
C GLU A 81 2.33 -4.17 29.31
N SER A 82 1.09 -3.74 29.05
CA SER A 82 0.07 -4.53 28.34
C SER A 82 0.57 -5.01 26.97
N TYR A 83 1.25 -4.14 26.22
CA TYR A 83 1.79 -4.46 24.89
C TYR A 83 3.02 -5.37 24.94
N ARG A 84 3.84 -5.30 26.01
CA ARG A 84 4.96 -6.24 26.20
C ARG A 84 4.46 -7.68 26.31
N SER A 85 3.36 -7.86 27.04
CA SER A 85 2.73 -9.17 27.22
C SER A 85 2.06 -9.71 25.95
N LEU A 86 1.79 -8.84 24.97
CA LEU A 86 1.16 -9.18 23.69
C LEU A 86 2.18 -9.65 22.63
N GLN A 87 3.45 -9.26 22.77
CA GLN A 87 4.51 -9.56 21.81
C GLN A 87 4.71 -11.08 21.67
N GLY A 88 4.75 -11.55 20.42
CA GLY A 88 5.02 -12.94 20.08
C GLY A 88 3.95 -13.91 20.55
N THR A 89 2.70 -13.46 20.68
CA THR A 89 1.61 -14.28 21.23
C THR A 89 0.61 -14.79 20.20
N TYR A 90 0.73 -14.45 18.91
CA TYR A 90 -0.22 -14.88 17.87
C TYR A 90 0.46 -15.65 16.73
N PRO A 91 -0.18 -16.69 16.17
CA PRO A 91 0.20 -17.16 14.84
C PRO A 91 -0.09 -16.07 13.81
N VAL A 92 0.89 -15.76 12.97
CA VAL A 92 0.77 -14.74 11.91
C VAL A 92 1.09 -15.39 10.57
N LEU A 93 0.22 -15.20 9.59
CA LEU A 93 0.46 -15.50 8.18
C LEU A 93 0.75 -14.19 7.45
N ALA A 94 1.96 -14.03 6.93
CA ALA A 94 2.34 -12.83 6.18
C ALA A 94 2.58 -13.19 4.70
N LEU A 95 1.94 -12.44 3.79
CA LEU A 95 2.05 -12.61 2.35
C LEU A 95 2.29 -11.25 1.69
N SER A 96 2.93 -11.26 0.52
CA SER A 96 3.09 -10.06 -0.31
C SER A 96 2.80 -10.38 -1.76
N PHE A 97 2.02 -9.52 -2.41
CA PHE A 97 1.73 -9.59 -3.84
C PHE A 97 2.56 -8.59 -4.66
N ALA A 98 3.57 -7.96 -4.06
CA ALA A 98 4.39 -6.92 -4.70
C ALA A 98 5.17 -7.40 -5.93
N ASP A 99 5.53 -8.69 -5.97
CA ASP A 99 6.33 -9.30 -7.03
C ASP A 99 5.49 -9.94 -8.15
N ILE A 100 4.16 -9.81 -8.10
CA ILE A 100 3.26 -10.37 -9.09
C ILE A 100 3.13 -9.40 -10.26
N LYS A 101 3.82 -9.72 -11.37
CA LYS A 101 3.97 -8.86 -12.57
C LYS A 101 3.71 -9.60 -13.87
N GLU A 102 3.12 -10.79 -13.77
CA GLU A 102 2.86 -11.66 -14.90
C GLU A 102 1.83 -11.03 -15.84
N PRO A 103 2.04 -11.03 -17.17
CA PRO A 103 1.15 -10.35 -18.11
C PRO A 103 -0.09 -11.18 -18.49
N THR A 104 -0.37 -12.29 -17.79
CA THR A 104 -1.50 -13.19 -18.08
C THR A 104 -2.18 -13.64 -16.81
N ALA A 105 -3.49 -13.96 -16.90
CA ALA A 105 -4.24 -14.50 -15.76
C ALA A 105 -3.64 -15.82 -15.26
N PHE A 106 -3.28 -16.73 -16.17
CA PHE A 106 -2.64 -18.00 -15.81
C PHE A 106 -1.34 -17.79 -15.04
N GLY A 107 -0.43 -16.94 -15.55
CA GLY A 107 0.83 -16.64 -14.87
C GLY A 107 0.62 -15.98 -13.51
N THR A 108 -0.32 -15.03 -13.42
CA THR A 108 -0.67 -14.34 -12.18
C THR A 108 -1.20 -15.32 -11.13
N LYS A 109 -2.17 -16.17 -11.50
CA LYS A 109 -2.71 -17.21 -10.61
C LYS A 109 -1.62 -18.16 -10.15
N LYS A 110 -0.77 -18.61 -11.07
CA LYS A 110 0.36 -19.49 -10.76
C LYS A 110 1.32 -18.85 -9.76
N ARG A 111 1.61 -17.55 -9.88
CA ARG A 111 2.43 -16.81 -8.90
C ARG A 111 1.77 -16.72 -7.53
N ILE A 112 0.45 -16.44 -7.48
CA ILE A 112 -0.29 -16.46 -6.21
C ILE A 112 -0.22 -17.85 -5.57
N CYS A 113 -0.41 -18.91 -6.36
CA CYS A 113 -0.30 -20.29 -5.88
C CYS A 113 1.10 -20.61 -5.35
N GLN A 114 2.16 -20.13 -6.02
CA GLN A 114 3.53 -20.27 -5.54
C GLN A 114 3.73 -19.60 -4.17
N ILE A 115 3.25 -18.37 -3.99
CA ILE A 115 3.35 -17.65 -2.71
C ILE A 115 2.63 -18.41 -1.59
N ILE A 116 1.47 -18.99 -1.89
CA ILE A 116 0.71 -19.81 -0.94
C ILE A 116 1.46 -21.11 -0.61
N GLU A 117 2.04 -21.79 -1.60
CA GLU A 117 2.87 -22.99 -1.40
C GLU A 117 4.09 -22.67 -0.51
N GLU A 118 4.80 -21.58 -0.80
CA GLU A 118 5.93 -21.10 0.02
C GLU A 118 5.50 -20.79 1.46
N LEU A 119 4.30 -20.27 1.67
CA LEU A 119 3.74 -20.06 2.99
C LEU A 119 3.46 -21.39 3.71
N TYR A 120 2.87 -22.37 3.03
CA TYR A 120 2.64 -23.72 3.58
C TYR A 120 3.95 -24.39 3.99
N ASN A 121 4.99 -24.26 3.18
CA ASN A 121 6.31 -24.82 3.47
C ASN A 121 6.94 -24.25 4.76
N GLN A 122 6.59 -23.03 5.18
CA GLN A 122 7.05 -22.47 6.47
C GLN A 122 6.42 -23.18 7.69
N TYR A 123 5.37 -23.97 7.48
CA TYR A 123 4.65 -24.70 8.52
C TYR A 123 4.60 -26.21 8.24
N ASP A 124 5.58 -26.75 7.52
CA ASP A 124 5.72 -28.18 7.24
C ASP A 124 5.69 -29.06 8.51
N PHE A 125 6.21 -28.54 9.63
CA PHE A 125 6.18 -29.18 10.95
C PHE A 125 4.76 -29.55 11.41
N LEU A 126 3.71 -28.94 10.86
CA LEU A 126 2.32 -29.31 11.16
C LEU A 126 2.01 -30.75 10.75
N LEU A 127 2.65 -31.28 9.70
CA LEU A 127 2.48 -32.66 9.24
C LEU A 127 2.89 -33.68 10.32
N ASP A 128 3.91 -33.34 11.10
CA ASP A 128 4.46 -34.18 12.17
C ASP A 128 3.92 -33.83 13.57
N SER A 129 3.21 -32.70 13.69
CA SER A 129 2.70 -32.19 14.98
C SER A 129 1.60 -33.06 15.62
N GLY A 130 1.03 -34.01 14.87
CA GLY A 130 -0.13 -34.80 15.29
C GLY A 130 -1.45 -34.01 15.33
N CYS A 131 -1.46 -32.74 14.93
CA CYS A 131 -2.67 -31.93 14.91
C CYS A 131 -3.55 -32.18 13.67
N LEU A 132 -2.98 -32.76 12.60
CA LEU A 132 -3.66 -33.06 11.34
C LEU A 132 -4.07 -34.53 11.25
N ASN A 133 -5.30 -34.78 10.78
CA ASN A 133 -5.71 -36.13 10.38
C ASN A 133 -5.15 -36.48 8.99
N GLU A 134 -5.25 -37.76 8.59
CA GLU A 134 -4.65 -38.23 7.33
C GLU A 134 -5.18 -37.52 6.07
N LYS A 135 -6.47 -37.15 6.02
CA LYS A 135 -7.03 -36.38 4.90
C LYS A 135 -6.52 -34.94 4.87
N GLU A 136 -6.29 -34.35 6.04
CA GLU A 136 -5.72 -33.01 6.16
C GLU A 136 -4.25 -33.00 5.75
N LYS A 137 -3.46 -34.04 6.09
CA LYS A 137 -2.09 -34.20 5.60
C LYS A 137 -2.04 -34.32 4.07
N GLU A 138 -2.92 -35.14 3.49
CA GLU A 138 -3.05 -35.24 2.03
C GLU A 138 -3.44 -33.89 1.40
N SER A 139 -4.40 -33.18 2.00
CA SER A 139 -4.83 -31.86 1.51
C SER A 139 -3.74 -30.80 1.64
N PHE A 140 -2.95 -30.84 2.72
CA PHE A 140 -1.77 -29.98 2.90
C PHE A 140 -0.75 -30.23 1.78
N GLY A 141 -0.46 -31.50 1.47
CA GLY A 141 0.47 -31.88 0.40
C GLY A 141 0.00 -31.57 -1.02
N ARG A 142 -1.29 -31.25 -1.23
CA ARG A 142 -1.83 -30.82 -2.54
C ARG A 142 -1.64 -29.33 -2.83
N ILE A 143 -1.31 -28.54 -1.81
CA ILE A 143 -1.07 -27.10 -1.98
C ILE A 143 0.29 -26.92 -2.66
N THR A 144 0.24 -26.71 -3.97
CA THR A 144 1.40 -26.58 -4.84
C THR A 144 1.17 -25.48 -5.86
N VAL A 145 2.21 -25.04 -6.56
CA VAL A 145 2.11 -24.04 -7.62
C VAL A 145 1.10 -24.38 -8.74
N ASP A 146 0.84 -25.67 -8.96
CA ASP A 146 -0.08 -26.16 -9.99
C ASP A 146 -1.46 -26.57 -9.41
N MET A 147 -1.75 -26.19 -8.16
CA MET A 147 -3.07 -26.41 -7.55
C MET A 147 -4.18 -25.69 -8.31
N ASN A 148 -5.39 -26.22 -8.23
CA ASN A 148 -6.53 -25.62 -8.92
C ASN A 148 -7.10 -24.42 -8.13
N ASP A 149 -7.94 -23.61 -8.80
CA ASP A 149 -8.55 -22.40 -8.22
C ASP A 149 -9.36 -22.69 -6.94
N TYR A 150 -9.98 -23.87 -6.82
CA TYR A 150 -10.75 -24.26 -5.64
C TYR A 150 -9.83 -24.54 -4.43
N GLU A 151 -8.72 -25.25 -4.63
CA GLU A 151 -7.71 -25.50 -3.62
C GLU A 151 -7.06 -24.19 -3.17
N ALA A 152 -6.67 -23.33 -4.12
CA ALA A 152 -6.11 -22.02 -3.83
C ALA A 152 -7.08 -21.17 -3.00
N ALA A 153 -8.35 -21.08 -3.39
CA ALA A 153 -9.35 -20.30 -2.67
C ALA A 153 -9.54 -20.74 -1.21
N GLY A 154 -9.49 -22.05 -0.94
CA GLY A 154 -9.63 -22.60 0.41
C GLY A 154 -8.35 -22.58 1.26
N SER A 155 -7.19 -22.44 0.63
CA SER A 155 -5.88 -22.71 1.24
C SER A 155 -5.61 -21.90 2.53
N LEU A 156 -5.68 -20.56 2.50
CA LEU A 156 -5.33 -19.73 3.67
C LEU A 156 -6.26 -19.95 4.85
N LYS A 157 -7.55 -20.23 4.60
CA LYS A 157 -8.52 -20.63 5.63
C LYS A 157 -8.16 -21.99 6.24
N MET A 158 -7.75 -22.97 5.43
CA MET A 158 -7.31 -24.28 5.92
C MET A 158 -6.01 -24.18 6.71
N LEU A 159 -5.03 -23.40 6.25
CA LEU A 159 -3.82 -23.15 7.03
C LEU A 159 -4.14 -22.45 8.36
N SER A 160 -5.08 -21.51 8.35
CA SER A 160 -5.54 -20.83 9.57
C SER A 160 -6.18 -21.82 10.56
N LEU A 161 -7.00 -22.76 10.08
CA LEU A 161 -7.52 -23.87 10.89
C LEU A 161 -6.39 -24.68 11.54
N TYR A 162 -5.38 -25.06 10.75
CA TYR A 162 -4.29 -25.92 11.23
C TYR A 162 -3.47 -25.20 12.31
N LEU A 163 -3.13 -23.94 12.08
CA LEU A 163 -2.42 -23.11 13.05
C LEU A 163 -3.25 -22.85 14.30
N ALA A 164 -4.54 -22.54 14.15
CA ALA A 164 -5.42 -22.34 15.29
C ALA A 164 -5.57 -23.59 16.15
N ARG A 165 -5.62 -24.77 15.52
CA ARG A 165 -5.64 -26.05 16.23
C ARG A 165 -4.32 -26.34 16.94
N TYR A 166 -3.18 -26.03 16.32
CA TYR A 166 -1.85 -26.27 16.90
C TYR A 166 -1.54 -25.29 18.05
N TYR A 167 -1.65 -23.98 17.79
CA TYR A 167 -1.32 -22.93 18.74
C TYR A 167 -2.44 -22.58 19.73
N LYS A 168 -3.65 -23.15 19.56
CA LYS A 168 -4.85 -22.85 20.35
C LYS A 168 -5.23 -21.37 20.34
N LYS A 169 -4.96 -20.70 19.22
CA LYS A 169 -5.21 -19.27 19.04
C LYS A 169 -5.53 -18.95 17.59
N ASN A 170 -6.49 -18.06 17.37
CA ASN A 170 -6.80 -17.59 16.03
C ASN A 170 -5.62 -16.83 15.40
N VAL A 171 -5.65 -16.72 14.08
CA VAL A 171 -4.52 -16.32 13.25
C VAL A 171 -4.66 -14.88 12.80
N ILE A 172 -3.57 -14.13 12.84
CA ILE A 172 -3.47 -12.82 12.20
C ILE A 172 -2.99 -13.00 10.76
N ILE A 173 -3.66 -12.39 9.79
CA ILE A 173 -3.24 -12.43 8.37
C ILE A 173 -2.80 -11.04 7.92
N LEU A 174 -1.58 -10.94 7.39
CA LEU A 174 -1.02 -9.71 6.84
C LEU A 174 -0.81 -9.90 5.34
N LEU A 175 -1.37 -9.00 4.52
CA LEU A 175 -1.26 -9.06 3.06
C LEU A 175 -0.76 -7.72 2.51
N ASP A 176 0.48 -7.70 2.03
CA ASP A 176 1.08 -6.52 1.42
C ASP A 176 0.81 -6.45 -0.09
N GLU A 177 0.69 -5.21 -0.59
CA GLU A 177 0.45 -4.87 -1.99
C GLU A 177 -0.66 -5.69 -2.68
N TYR A 178 -1.80 -5.84 -1.99
CA TYR A 178 -2.93 -6.67 -2.46
C TYR A 178 -3.43 -6.31 -3.86
N ASP A 179 -3.30 -5.04 -4.26
CA ASP A 179 -3.82 -4.47 -5.49
C ASP A 179 -2.85 -4.57 -6.67
N THR A 180 -1.58 -4.93 -6.46
CA THR A 180 -0.57 -5.06 -7.52
C THR A 180 -1.01 -6.04 -8.63
N PRO A 181 -1.47 -7.28 -8.34
CA PRO A 181 -1.93 -8.21 -9.37
C PRO A 181 -3.11 -7.67 -10.19
N LEU A 182 -3.99 -6.93 -9.53
CA LEU A 182 -5.20 -6.37 -10.14
C LEU A 182 -4.85 -5.20 -11.06
N GLN A 183 -3.87 -4.36 -10.68
CA GLN A 183 -3.31 -3.34 -11.56
C GLN A 183 -2.71 -3.96 -12.83
N GLU A 184 -1.93 -5.02 -12.70
CA GLU A 184 -1.34 -5.73 -13.85
C GLU A 184 -2.42 -6.39 -14.73
N ALA A 185 -3.47 -6.94 -14.13
CA ALA A 185 -4.60 -7.51 -14.85
C ALA A 185 -5.37 -6.48 -15.68
N TYR A 186 -5.53 -5.27 -15.14
CA TYR A 186 -6.12 -4.17 -15.89
C TYR A 186 -5.21 -3.72 -17.04
N LEU A 187 -3.91 -3.54 -16.77
CA LEU A 187 -2.93 -3.08 -17.77
C LEU A 187 -2.86 -4.00 -18.99
N ASN A 188 -2.89 -5.31 -18.75
CA ASN A 188 -2.69 -6.35 -19.75
C ASN A 188 -4.00 -7.01 -20.23
N GLY A 189 -5.17 -6.54 -19.75
CA GLY A 189 -6.48 -6.91 -20.29
C GLY A 189 -7.07 -8.24 -19.81
N TYR A 190 -6.63 -8.77 -18.66
CA TYR A 190 -7.15 -10.02 -18.07
C TYR A 190 -7.89 -9.81 -16.72
N TRP A 191 -8.37 -8.60 -16.48
CA TRP A 191 -9.06 -8.17 -15.25
C TRP A 191 -10.15 -9.14 -14.76
N LYS A 192 -11.11 -9.52 -15.63
CA LYS A 192 -12.28 -10.32 -15.23
C LYS A 192 -11.88 -11.68 -14.65
N GLU A 193 -10.96 -12.37 -15.31
CA GLU A 193 -10.49 -13.70 -14.93
C GLU A 193 -9.75 -13.69 -13.58
N LEU A 194 -9.00 -12.63 -13.30
CA LEU A 194 -8.29 -12.49 -12.03
C LEU A 194 -9.24 -12.08 -10.89
N VAL A 195 -10.21 -11.21 -11.16
CA VAL A 195 -11.17 -10.76 -10.15
C VAL A 195 -11.96 -11.93 -9.57
N GLU A 196 -12.46 -12.84 -10.41
CA GLU A 196 -13.23 -14.03 -9.94
C GLU A 196 -12.40 -14.93 -9.01
N PHE A 197 -11.14 -15.17 -9.38
CA PHE A 197 -10.20 -15.94 -8.58
C PHE A 197 -9.87 -15.26 -7.25
N THR A 198 -9.53 -13.96 -7.31
CA THR A 198 -9.14 -13.18 -6.13
C THR A 198 -10.31 -13.00 -5.18
N HIS A 199 -11.52 -12.77 -5.71
CA HIS A 199 -12.75 -12.70 -4.93
C HIS A 199 -12.97 -13.99 -4.14
N SER A 200 -12.84 -15.15 -4.79
CA SER A 200 -13.01 -16.45 -4.13
C SER A 200 -11.98 -16.67 -3.01
N LEU A 201 -10.70 -16.35 -3.27
CA LEU A 201 -9.62 -16.41 -2.29
C LEU A 201 -9.87 -15.47 -1.10
N PHE A 202 -10.21 -14.20 -1.36
CA PHE A 202 -10.39 -13.19 -0.31
C PHE A 202 -11.65 -13.43 0.51
N ASN A 203 -12.76 -13.85 -0.11
CA ASN A 203 -13.98 -14.21 0.60
C ASN A 203 -13.75 -15.40 1.56
N SER A 204 -13.02 -16.42 1.09
CA SER A 204 -12.64 -17.56 1.94
C SER A 204 -11.72 -17.14 3.09
N THR A 205 -10.75 -16.26 2.82
CA THR A 205 -9.69 -15.87 3.77
C THR A 205 -10.14 -14.85 4.82
N PHE A 206 -10.87 -13.81 4.40
CA PHE A 206 -11.13 -12.62 5.22
C PHE A 206 -12.58 -12.50 5.68
N LYS A 207 -13.54 -13.14 5.00
CA LYS A 207 -14.96 -13.05 5.35
C LYS A 207 -15.49 -14.30 6.05
N THR A 208 -15.19 -15.47 5.50
CA THR A 208 -15.79 -16.75 5.95
C THR A 208 -14.83 -17.61 6.77
N ASN A 209 -13.70 -17.06 7.22
CA ASN A 209 -12.69 -17.76 8.00
C ASN A 209 -12.94 -17.60 9.51
N PRO A 210 -13.46 -18.63 10.22
CA PRO A 210 -13.72 -18.53 11.65
C PRO A 210 -12.46 -18.60 12.51
N TYR A 211 -11.30 -18.86 11.91
CA TYR A 211 -10.00 -18.96 12.57
C TYR A 211 -9.17 -17.68 12.42
N LEU A 212 -9.74 -16.65 11.79
CA LEU A 212 -9.14 -15.33 11.70
C LEU A 212 -9.32 -14.60 13.04
N GLU A 213 -8.23 -14.10 13.60
CA GLU A 213 -8.26 -13.15 14.71
C GLU A 213 -8.46 -11.74 14.15
N ARG A 214 -7.53 -11.31 13.30
CA ARG A 214 -7.54 -10.01 12.62
C ARG A 214 -6.76 -10.07 11.31
N SER A 215 -7.04 -9.15 10.40
CA SER A 215 -6.29 -8.99 9.16
C SER A 215 -5.94 -7.55 8.88
N LEU A 216 -4.74 -7.34 8.32
CA LEU A 216 -4.33 -6.08 7.74
C LEU A 216 -3.86 -6.28 6.30
N MET A 217 -4.52 -5.58 5.38
CA MET A 217 -4.14 -5.48 3.99
C MET A 217 -3.55 -4.11 3.70
N THR A 218 -2.53 -4.05 2.86
CA THR A 218 -1.99 -2.78 2.35
C THR A 218 -1.99 -2.72 0.84
N GLY A 219 -2.28 -1.53 0.32
CA GLY A 219 -2.28 -1.25 -1.11
C GLY A 219 -2.12 0.23 -1.41
N ILE A 220 -2.26 0.59 -2.69
CA ILE A 220 -2.30 2.00 -3.12
C ILE A 220 -3.73 2.44 -3.34
N THR A 221 -4.52 1.57 -3.95
CA THR A 221 -5.87 1.87 -4.44
C THR A 221 -6.91 1.14 -3.62
N ARG A 222 -8.08 1.78 -3.43
CA ARG A 222 -9.28 1.11 -2.94
C ARG A 222 -10.06 0.60 -4.15
N ILE A 223 -9.87 -0.67 -4.46
CA ILE A 223 -10.63 -1.34 -5.53
C ILE A 223 -12.08 -1.55 -5.06
N SER A 224 -13.04 -1.21 -5.93
CA SER A 224 -14.47 -1.24 -5.58
C SER A 224 -14.97 -2.61 -5.07
N LYS A 225 -15.93 -2.54 -4.15
CA LYS A 225 -16.68 -3.70 -3.65
C LYS A 225 -17.34 -4.46 -4.78
N GLU A 226 -17.81 -3.83 -5.85
CA GLU A 226 -18.47 -4.54 -6.97
C GLU A 226 -17.56 -5.50 -7.76
N SER A 227 -16.25 -5.55 -7.45
CA SER A 227 -15.28 -6.41 -8.13
C SER A 227 -14.73 -7.51 -7.23
N VAL A 228 -13.74 -7.20 -6.38
CA VAL A 228 -12.99 -8.21 -5.59
C VAL A 228 -13.55 -8.39 -4.18
N PHE A 229 -14.28 -7.39 -3.66
CA PHE A 229 -14.79 -7.39 -2.28
C PHE A 229 -16.33 -7.44 -2.21
N SER A 230 -17.02 -7.95 -3.23
CA SER A 230 -18.49 -7.87 -3.33
C SER A 230 -19.18 -8.53 -2.16
N ASP A 231 -18.65 -9.66 -1.71
CA ASP A 231 -19.18 -10.39 -0.56
C ASP A 231 -18.40 -10.12 0.75
N VAL A 232 -17.35 -9.30 0.71
CA VAL A 232 -16.48 -8.98 1.86
C VAL A 232 -16.95 -7.66 2.51
N ASN A 233 -18.08 -7.75 3.21
CA ASN A 233 -18.71 -6.58 3.85
C ASN A 233 -18.19 -6.25 5.27
N ASN A 234 -17.23 -7.02 5.80
CA ASN A 234 -16.58 -6.79 7.10
C ASN A 234 -15.25 -6.01 7.00
N LEU A 235 -14.98 -5.41 5.84
CA LEU A 235 -13.74 -4.69 5.57
C LEU A 235 -13.84 -3.22 6.01
N GLU A 236 -13.05 -2.85 7.01
CA GLU A 236 -12.77 -1.45 7.33
C GLU A 236 -11.74 -0.91 6.35
N VAL A 237 -12.04 0.19 5.66
CA VAL A 237 -11.17 0.74 4.62
C VAL A 237 -10.67 2.12 5.03
N VAL A 238 -9.35 2.23 5.17
CA VAL A 238 -8.64 3.46 5.50
C VAL A 238 -7.96 4.01 4.25
N THR A 239 -8.46 5.14 3.77
CA THR A 239 -8.00 5.84 2.58
C THR A 239 -7.32 7.17 2.94
N ALA A 240 -7.05 8.02 1.94
CA ALA A 240 -6.36 9.28 2.13
C ALA A 240 -7.20 10.28 2.94
N THR A 241 -8.53 10.25 2.87
CA THR A 241 -9.41 11.15 3.65
C THR A 241 -9.83 10.57 5.00
N SER A 242 -9.49 9.31 5.30
CA SER A 242 -9.82 8.70 6.60
C SER A 242 -8.98 9.28 7.74
N GLU A 243 -9.62 9.48 8.90
CA GLU A 243 -8.97 10.00 10.12
C GLU A 243 -8.28 8.90 10.97
N LYS A 244 -8.30 7.64 10.51
CA LYS A 244 -7.55 6.54 11.14
C LYS A 244 -6.11 6.51 10.61
N TYR A 245 -5.15 6.30 11.51
CA TYR A 245 -3.73 6.07 11.17
C TYR A 245 -3.12 7.21 10.33
N GLU A 246 -3.46 8.46 10.64
CA GLU A 246 -3.11 9.63 9.83
C GLU A 246 -1.60 9.89 9.77
N ASP A 247 -0.89 9.65 10.87
CA ASP A 247 0.57 9.82 10.96
C ASP A 247 1.35 8.51 11.14
N SER A 248 0.66 7.37 11.14
CA SER A 248 1.26 6.02 11.20
C SER A 248 2.03 5.65 9.91
N PHE A 249 1.79 6.36 8.80
CA PHE A 249 2.51 6.21 7.53
C PHE A 249 3.04 7.54 7.04
N GLY A 250 4.27 7.55 6.51
CA GLY A 250 4.96 8.80 6.19
C GLY A 250 5.59 9.48 7.41
N PHE A 251 6.22 10.62 7.19
CA PHE A 251 6.86 11.40 8.25
C PHE A 251 6.11 12.72 8.45
N THR A 252 5.84 13.09 9.70
CA THR A 252 5.28 14.41 9.99
C THR A 252 6.35 15.48 9.81
N GLN A 253 5.92 16.73 9.65
CA GLN A 253 6.82 17.87 9.59
C GLN A 253 7.80 17.93 10.77
N GLU A 254 7.33 17.68 11.99
CA GLU A 254 8.15 17.69 13.20
C GLU A 254 9.24 16.60 13.13
N GLN A 255 8.87 15.41 12.69
CA GLN A 255 9.79 14.28 12.53
C GLN A 255 10.85 14.56 11.46
N VAL A 256 10.46 15.18 10.33
CA VAL A 256 11.40 15.60 9.28
C VAL A 256 12.35 16.67 9.82
N TRP A 257 11.84 17.64 10.58
CA TRP A 257 12.67 18.67 11.19
C TRP A 257 13.67 18.12 12.21
N GLU A 258 13.29 17.14 13.00
CA GLU A 258 14.19 16.42 13.92
C GLU A 258 15.27 15.66 13.15
N ALA A 259 14.89 14.95 12.08
CA ALA A 259 15.83 14.29 11.20
C ALA A 259 16.83 15.31 10.62
N LEU A 260 16.36 16.43 10.06
CA LEU A 260 17.24 17.48 9.53
C LEU A 260 18.19 18.04 10.60
N ARG A 261 17.78 18.14 11.87
CA ARG A 261 18.68 18.53 12.97
C ARG A 261 19.76 17.48 13.22
N GLU A 262 19.39 16.20 13.29
CA GLU A 262 20.33 15.09 13.51
C GLU A 262 21.44 15.03 12.44
N PHE A 263 21.10 15.37 11.20
CA PHE A 263 22.02 15.37 10.06
C PHE A 263 22.70 16.73 9.78
N GLY A 264 22.45 17.76 10.60
CA GLY A 264 23.02 19.11 10.40
C GLY A 264 22.50 19.86 9.17
N LEU A 265 21.30 19.51 8.69
CA LEU A 265 20.65 20.04 7.49
C LEU A 265 19.45 20.95 7.80
N TYR A 266 19.24 21.33 9.06
CA TYR A 266 18.06 22.12 9.49
C TYR A 266 17.92 23.47 8.77
N GLY A 267 19.02 24.07 8.32
CA GLY A 267 19.00 25.31 7.53
C GLY A 267 18.26 25.17 6.19
N GLU A 268 18.14 23.95 5.66
CA GLU A 268 17.47 23.66 4.39
C GLU A 268 15.98 23.32 4.55
N LYS A 269 15.42 23.41 5.77
CA LYS A 269 14.05 22.96 6.08
C LYS A 269 12.97 23.54 5.17
N GLN A 270 13.11 24.81 4.75
CA GLN A 270 12.12 25.44 3.87
C GLN A 270 12.18 24.86 2.46
N LYS A 271 13.38 24.62 1.93
CA LYS A 271 13.53 23.97 0.62
C LYS A 271 13.06 22.51 0.67
N VAL A 272 13.32 21.81 1.78
CA VAL A 272 12.78 20.46 2.01
C VAL A 272 11.25 20.48 2.02
N LYS A 273 10.62 21.46 2.68
CA LYS A 273 9.17 21.67 2.64
C LYS A 273 8.71 21.87 1.19
N ASP A 274 9.27 22.84 0.48
CA ASP A 274 8.87 23.15 -0.91
C ASP A 274 9.02 21.96 -1.87
N TRP A 275 10.00 21.08 -1.64
CA TRP A 275 10.26 19.93 -2.51
C TRP A 275 9.42 18.71 -2.17
N TYR A 276 9.29 18.38 -0.89
CA TYR A 276 8.88 17.05 -0.43
C TYR A 276 7.60 17.06 0.42
N ASP A 277 7.15 18.23 0.86
CA ASP A 277 5.92 18.36 1.62
C ASP A 277 4.68 18.36 0.73
N GLY A 278 3.59 17.83 1.27
CA GLY A 278 2.26 18.09 0.74
C GLY A 278 1.33 16.90 0.71
N PHE A 279 1.64 15.79 1.38
CA PHE A 279 0.64 14.75 1.55
C PHE A 279 -0.29 15.12 2.71
N THR A 280 -1.58 14.84 2.54
CA THR A 280 -2.61 15.01 3.57
C THR A 280 -3.27 13.66 3.79
N PHE A 281 -3.37 13.24 5.05
CA PHE A 281 -4.13 12.06 5.45
C PHE A 281 -5.15 12.46 6.52
N GLY A 282 -6.43 12.29 6.22
CA GLY A 282 -7.53 12.83 7.02
C GLY A 282 -7.36 14.32 7.26
N LYS A 283 -7.28 14.72 8.53
CA LYS A 283 -7.02 16.08 9.01
C LYS A 283 -5.53 16.38 9.14
N LYS A 284 -4.66 15.37 9.16
CA LYS A 284 -3.22 15.56 9.29
C LYS A 284 -2.62 16.04 7.96
N ARG A 285 -2.17 17.29 7.98
CA ARG A 285 -1.42 17.93 6.90
C ARG A 285 0.08 17.79 7.11
N ASP A 286 0.82 18.22 6.10
CA ASP A 286 2.28 18.31 6.10
C ASP A 286 2.97 16.96 6.36
N ILE A 287 2.49 15.91 5.67
CA ILE A 287 3.11 14.59 5.68
C ILE A 287 4.07 14.46 4.51
N TYR A 288 5.23 13.88 4.78
CA TYR A 288 6.33 13.73 3.84
C TYR A 288 6.53 12.26 3.45
N ASN A 289 6.87 12.04 2.18
CA ASN A 289 7.23 10.72 1.70
C ASN A 289 8.58 10.25 2.31
N PRO A 290 8.63 9.10 3.03
CA PRO A 290 9.84 8.59 3.66
C PRO A 290 11.00 8.40 2.69
N TRP A 291 10.74 7.88 1.50
CA TRP A 291 11.78 7.61 0.51
C TRP A 291 12.46 8.88 0.01
N SER A 292 11.70 9.94 -0.25
CA SER A 292 12.27 11.24 -0.63
C SER A 292 13.12 11.85 0.48
N ILE A 293 12.65 11.79 1.73
CA ILE A 293 13.39 12.32 2.88
C ILE A 293 14.67 11.52 3.11
N LEU A 294 14.61 10.18 3.15
CA LEU A 294 15.79 9.34 3.35
C LEU A 294 16.84 9.58 2.25
N ASN A 295 16.42 9.64 0.98
CA ASN A 295 17.35 9.95 -0.12
C ASN A 295 17.95 11.36 0.01
N TYR A 296 17.18 12.35 0.47
CA TYR A 296 17.70 13.70 0.70
C TYR A 296 18.71 13.73 1.86
N LEU A 297 18.43 13.06 2.98
CA LEU A 297 19.34 13.00 4.12
C LEU A 297 20.68 12.34 3.75
N ASP A 298 20.63 11.27 2.95
CA ASP A 298 21.81 10.57 2.44
C ASP A 298 22.59 11.40 1.41
N LYS A 299 21.92 11.81 0.33
CA LYS A 299 22.58 12.42 -0.85
C LYS A 299 22.80 13.93 -0.74
N LYS A 300 22.11 14.60 0.19
CA LYS A 300 22.15 16.06 0.41
C LYS A 300 21.87 16.88 -0.85
N ARG A 301 21.05 16.33 -1.74
CA ARG A 301 20.69 16.94 -3.03
C ARG A 301 19.18 16.89 -3.24
N PHE A 302 18.60 17.98 -3.71
CA PHE A 302 17.20 17.98 -4.14
C PHE A 302 17.05 17.27 -5.49
N SER A 303 16.09 16.36 -5.57
CA SER A 303 15.81 15.54 -6.77
C SER A 303 14.42 14.91 -6.66
N THR A 304 13.90 14.43 -7.79
CA THR A 304 12.65 13.66 -7.90
C THR A 304 12.86 12.21 -7.45
N TYR A 305 13.15 12.00 -6.16
CA TYR A 305 13.45 10.68 -5.59
C TYR A 305 12.26 9.73 -5.62
N TRP A 306 11.08 10.18 -5.20
CA TRP A 306 9.88 9.33 -5.16
C TRP A 306 9.29 9.15 -6.55
N ALA A 307 9.12 10.26 -7.28
CA ALA A 307 8.51 10.26 -8.61
C ALA A 307 9.29 9.42 -9.65
N ASN A 308 10.60 9.18 -9.44
CA ASN A 308 11.41 8.34 -10.33
C ASN A 308 11.41 6.84 -9.96
N THR A 309 10.73 6.39 -8.89
CA THR A 309 10.80 4.98 -8.44
C THR A 309 10.03 3.96 -9.29
N SER A 310 9.52 4.37 -10.44
CA SER A 310 9.06 3.55 -11.58
C SER A 310 8.23 2.30 -11.23
N SER A 311 6.92 2.50 -11.20
CA SER A 311 5.93 1.61 -11.85
C SER A 311 4.71 2.47 -12.18
N ASN A 312 4.96 3.53 -12.95
CA ASN A 312 3.92 4.45 -13.38
C ASN A 312 3.22 3.92 -14.63
N SER A 313 3.35 2.64 -14.98
CA SER A 313 2.76 2.05 -16.19
C SER A 313 1.28 2.37 -16.30
N LEU A 314 0.53 2.29 -15.20
CA LEU A 314 -0.89 2.67 -15.16
C LEU A 314 -1.11 4.17 -15.34
N THR A 315 -0.43 5.02 -14.57
CA THR A 315 -0.54 6.49 -14.68
C THR A 315 -0.09 7.01 -16.05
N GLU A 316 1.02 6.50 -16.58
CA GLU A 316 1.55 6.81 -17.90
C GLU A 316 0.61 6.32 -18.99
N LYS A 317 0.06 5.10 -18.89
CA LYS A 317 -0.96 4.59 -19.81
C LYS A 317 -2.17 5.52 -19.83
N LEU A 318 -2.72 5.86 -18.66
CA LEU A 318 -3.92 6.72 -18.56
C LEU A 318 -3.70 8.13 -19.09
N ILE A 319 -2.53 8.73 -18.87
CA ILE A 319 -2.22 10.07 -19.42
C ILE A 319 -1.98 9.99 -20.93
N ARG A 320 -1.30 8.95 -21.41
CA ARG A 320 -0.97 8.77 -22.82
C ARG A 320 -2.20 8.44 -23.66
N GLU A 321 -2.94 7.43 -23.23
CA GLU A 321 -4.10 6.84 -23.91
C GLU A 321 -5.41 7.54 -23.52
N GLY A 322 -5.41 8.34 -22.46
CA GLY A 322 -6.55 9.14 -22.05
C GLY A 322 -7.06 10.09 -23.14
N GLY A 323 -8.36 10.36 -23.09
CA GLY A 323 -9.05 11.24 -24.02
C GLY A 323 -8.52 12.68 -24.00
N ALA A 324 -8.92 13.48 -24.99
CA ALA A 324 -8.49 14.88 -25.11
C ALA A 324 -8.83 15.71 -23.85
N ALA A 325 -9.99 15.46 -23.24
CA ALA A 325 -10.45 16.21 -22.07
C ALA A 325 -9.59 16.00 -20.81
N ILE A 326 -9.10 14.78 -20.54
CA ILE A 326 -8.11 14.54 -19.46
C ILE A 326 -6.84 15.35 -19.70
N LYS A 327 -6.39 15.44 -20.96
CA LYS A 327 -5.16 16.14 -21.33
C LYS A 327 -5.31 17.65 -21.18
N GLU A 328 -6.41 18.22 -21.70
CA GLU A 328 -6.74 19.63 -21.54
C GLU A 328 -6.85 20.00 -20.05
N THR A 329 -7.57 19.20 -19.27
CA THR A 329 -7.71 19.39 -17.83
C THR A 329 -6.36 19.32 -17.10
N MET A 330 -5.49 18.38 -17.48
CA MET A 330 -4.13 18.30 -16.91
C MET A 330 -3.27 19.52 -17.28
N GLU A 331 -3.36 20.02 -18.52
CA GLU A 331 -2.61 21.21 -18.94
C GLU A 331 -3.04 22.47 -18.19
N ASP A 332 -4.35 22.66 -18.02
CA ASP A 332 -4.88 23.79 -17.26
C ASP A 332 -4.58 23.65 -15.76
N PHE A 333 -4.71 22.43 -15.22
CA PHE A 333 -4.34 22.14 -13.85
C PHE A 333 -2.86 22.43 -13.54
N LEU A 334 -1.93 22.17 -14.46
CA LEU A 334 -0.51 22.51 -14.29
C LEU A 334 -0.25 24.02 -14.28
N LYS A 335 -1.12 24.83 -14.90
CA LYS A 335 -1.04 26.31 -14.90
C LYS A 335 -1.70 26.89 -13.66
N GLU A 336 -2.93 26.48 -13.37
CA GLU A 336 -3.78 27.02 -12.30
C GLU A 336 -3.40 26.48 -10.92
N GLY A 337 -2.84 25.27 -10.87
CA GLY A 337 -2.37 24.62 -9.65
C GLY A 337 -3.47 24.04 -8.76
N ARG A 338 -4.76 24.20 -9.15
CA ARG A 338 -5.92 23.66 -8.44
C ARG A 338 -6.94 23.07 -9.43
N LEU A 339 -7.63 22.02 -9.01
CA LEU A 339 -8.63 21.32 -9.81
C LEU A 339 -9.82 20.97 -8.91
N CYS A 340 -11.01 21.45 -9.26
CA CYS A 340 -12.25 21.07 -8.57
C CYS A 340 -12.96 19.96 -9.35
N VAL A 341 -13.13 18.80 -8.72
CA VAL A 341 -13.73 17.62 -9.36
C VAL A 341 -14.65 16.87 -8.40
N GLU A 342 -15.64 16.20 -8.97
CA GLU A 342 -16.44 15.18 -8.29
C GLU A 342 -15.73 13.82 -8.46
N LEU A 343 -15.41 13.15 -7.36
CA LEU A 343 -14.80 11.82 -7.40
C LEU A 343 -15.20 10.91 -6.25
N ASP A 344 -15.05 9.61 -6.47
CA ASP A 344 -15.17 8.58 -5.43
C ASP A 344 -13.80 7.94 -5.22
N GLU A 345 -13.33 7.87 -3.97
CA GLU A 345 -12.08 7.19 -3.65
C GLU A 345 -12.13 5.67 -3.93
N GLN A 346 -13.33 5.10 -4.10
CA GLN A 346 -13.55 3.76 -4.64
C GLN A 346 -13.33 3.77 -6.15
N ILE A 347 -12.25 3.14 -6.57
CA ILE A 347 -11.86 3.12 -7.98
C ILE A 347 -12.53 1.93 -8.66
N MET A 348 -13.40 2.25 -9.61
CA MET A 348 -13.94 1.30 -10.59
C MET A 348 -12.93 1.13 -11.73
N PHE A 349 -12.00 0.18 -11.59
CA PHE A 349 -10.96 -0.05 -12.61
C PHE A 349 -11.52 -0.33 -14.01
N SER A 350 -12.67 -1.01 -14.10
CA SER A 350 -13.37 -1.25 -15.37
C SER A 350 -13.81 0.02 -16.11
N GLN A 351 -13.84 1.17 -15.45
CA GLN A 351 -14.27 2.47 -16.00
C GLN A 351 -13.11 3.43 -16.24
N LEU A 352 -11.85 3.06 -15.97
CA LEU A 352 -10.70 3.95 -16.06
C LEU A 352 -10.48 4.53 -17.47
N ASP A 353 -10.88 3.82 -18.52
CA ASP A 353 -10.78 4.30 -19.91
C ASP A 353 -11.90 5.28 -20.32
N GLN A 354 -12.97 5.38 -19.51
CA GLN A 354 -14.21 6.08 -19.87
C GLN A 354 -14.60 7.18 -18.90
N ASN A 355 -14.09 7.14 -17.66
CA ASN A 355 -14.49 8.05 -16.59
C ASN A 355 -13.28 8.83 -16.06
N GLU A 356 -13.24 10.13 -16.33
CA GLU A 356 -12.18 11.03 -15.87
C GLU A 356 -12.07 11.05 -14.34
N SER A 357 -13.22 10.97 -13.65
CA SER A 357 -13.30 10.91 -12.20
C SER A 357 -12.46 9.76 -11.64
N ALA A 358 -12.53 8.57 -12.25
CA ALA A 358 -11.75 7.41 -11.83
C ALA A 358 -10.24 7.62 -12.00
N VAL A 359 -9.81 8.40 -13.00
CA VAL A 359 -8.40 8.79 -13.19
C VAL A 359 -7.94 9.74 -12.08
N TRP A 360 -8.76 10.72 -11.72
CA TRP A 360 -8.47 11.65 -10.62
C TRP A 360 -8.42 10.94 -9.27
N SER A 361 -9.35 10.01 -9.01
CA SER A 361 -9.33 9.14 -7.82
C SER A 361 -8.05 8.33 -7.75
N LEU A 362 -7.60 7.76 -8.88
CA LEU A 362 -6.34 7.03 -8.94
C LEU A 362 -5.14 7.95 -8.64
N PHE A 363 -5.14 9.18 -9.15
CA PHE A 363 -4.05 10.11 -8.88
C PHE A 363 -4.00 10.60 -7.43
N LEU A 364 -5.16 10.76 -6.80
CA LEU A 364 -5.29 11.03 -5.37
C LEU A 364 -4.78 9.84 -4.54
N ALA A 365 -5.26 8.62 -4.82
CA ALA A 365 -4.84 7.39 -4.13
C ALA A 365 -3.32 7.12 -4.31
N GLY A 366 -2.81 7.39 -5.51
CA GLY A 366 -1.38 7.32 -5.84
C GLY A 366 -0.53 8.40 -5.19
N GLY A 367 -1.13 9.40 -4.55
CA GLY A 367 -0.44 10.51 -3.89
C GLY A 367 0.19 11.53 -4.84
N TYR A 368 -0.22 11.52 -6.12
CA TYR A 368 0.16 12.57 -7.08
C TYR A 368 -0.64 13.85 -6.86
N LEU A 369 -1.87 13.69 -6.37
CA LEU A 369 -2.74 14.78 -5.94
C LEU A 369 -2.94 14.72 -4.43
N LYS A 370 -3.23 15.87 -3.85
CA LYS A 370 -3.69 16.01 -2.47
C LYS A 370 -5.05 16.70 -2.45
N ALA A 371 -5.91 16.28 -1.52
CA ALA A 371 -7.13 17.00 -1.20
C ALA A 371 -6.77 18.26 -0.38
N VAL A 372 -7.05 19.43 -0.93
CA VAL A 372 -6.94 20.73 -0.25
C VAL A 372 -8.19 20.97 0.60
N SER A 373 -9.35 20.66 0.04
CA SER A 373 -10.64 20.63 0.72
C SER A 373 -11.51 19.50 0.18
N TYR A 374 -12.39 19.00 1.04
CA TYR A 374 -13.40 17.98 0.75
C TYR A 374 -14.73 18.47 1.31
N GLN A 375 -15.79 18.34 0.52
CA GLN A 375 -17.15 18.66 0.95
C GLN A 375 -18.12 17.58 0.45
N PHE A 376 -18.94 17.08 1.36
CA PHE A 376 -20.07 16.23 1.00
C PHE A 376 -21.28 17.12 0.75
N ASN A 377 -21.75 17.14 -0.49
CA ASN A 377 -22.97 17.82 -0.88
C ASN A 377 -24.17 16.92 -0.58
N GLU A 378 -24.74 17.04 0.62
CA GLU A 378 -25.87 16.22 1.08
C GLU A 378 -27.08 16.28 0.15
N ALA A 379 -27.31 17.40 -0.53
CA ALA A 379 -28.45 17.59 -1.41
C ALA A 379 -28.33 16.83 -2.73
N LEU A 380 -27.12 16.66 -3.24
CA LEU A 380 -26.85 15.93 -4.48
C LEU A 380 -26.29 14.51 -4.24
N GLY A 381 -25.92 14.18 -3.00
CA GLY A 381 -25.24 12.94 -2.65
C GLY A 381 -23.84 12.83 -3.29
N LYS A 382 -23.18 13.96 -3.49
CA LYS A 382 -21.92 14.06 -4.24
C LYS A 382 -20.76 14.46 -3.35
N GLU A 383 -19.60 13.87 -3.63
CA GLU A 383 -18.35 14.24 -3.00
C GLU A 383 -17.56 15.20 -3.89
N GLU A 384 -17.39 16.43 -3.44
CA GLU A 384 -16.67 17.48 -4.16
C GLU A 384 -15.29 17.68 -3.54
N TYR A 385 -14.25 17.64 -4.39
CA TYR A 385 -12.86 17.76 -3.98
C TYR A 385 -12.20 18.95 -4.67
N GLU A 386 -11.46 19.73 -3.90
CA GLU A 386 -10.47 20.67 -4.42
C GLU A 386 -9.10 19.99 -4.33
N LEU A 387 -8.52 19.67 -5.48
CA LEU A 387 -7.26 18.95 -5.60
C LEU A 387 -6.12 19.92 -5.96
N ALA A 388 -4.93 19.62 -5.47
CA ALA A 388 -3.68 20.26 -5.88
C ALA A 388 -2.60 19.21 -6.12
N LEU A 389 -1.56 19.56 -6.89
CA LEU A 389 -0.38 18.72 -6.97
C LEU A 389 0.23 18.58 -5.58
N THR A 390 0.64 17.36 -5.25
CA THR A 390 1.17 17.07 -3.92
C THR A 390 2.35 17.98 -3.58
N ASN A 391 3.38 17.96 -4.43
CA ASN A 391 4.62 18.69 -4.22
C ASN A 391 5.39 18.95 -5.52
N ARG A 392 6.57 19.56 -5.41
CA ARG A 392 7.42 19.89 -6.55
C ARG A 392 7.94 18.66 -7.31
N GLU A 393 8.15 17.52 -6.65
CA GLU A 393 8.57 16.29 -7.34
C GLU A 393 7.51 15.86 -8.35
N VAL A 394 6.24 15.89 -7.94
CA VAL A 394 5.12 15.48 -8.78
C VAL A 394 4.93 16.42 -9.95
N ARG A 395 5.05 17.73 -9.72
CA ARG A 395 5.02 18.73 -10.79
C ARG A 395 6.06 18.45 -11.86
N ILE A 396 7.31 18.23 -11.46
CA ILE A 396 8.41 17.91 -12.39
C ILE A 396 8.13 16.61 -13.14
N MET A 397 7.54 15.61 -12.49
CA MET A 397 7.17 14.34 -13.11
C MET A 397 6.14 14.54 -14.23
N PHE A 398 5.01 15.20 -13.96
CA PHE A 398 3.99 15.44 -14.97
C PHE A 398 4.49 16.33 -16.11
N GLU A 399 5.27 17.38 -15.80
CA GLU A 399 5.88 18.23 -16.82
C GLU A 399 6.81 17.42 -17.76
N LYS A 400 7.59 16.46 -17.22
CA LYS A 400 8.41 15.56 -18.03
C LYS A 400 7.58 14.61 -18.89
N MET A 401 6.53 14.03 -18.32
CA MET A 401 5.63 13.12 -19.03
C MET A 401 4.97 13.82 -20.24
N ILE A 402 4.41 15.01 -20.02
CA ILE A 402 3.76 15.81 -21.06
C ILE A 402 4.77 16.26 -22.12
N ARG A 403 5.97 16.72 -21.73
CA ARG A 403 7.03 17.08 -22.70
C ARG A 403 7.48 15.87 -23.53
N GLY A 404 7.59 14.70 -22.92
CA GLY A 404 7.90 13.44 -23.63
C GLY A 404 6.82 13.10 -24.65
N TRP A 405 5.55 13.24 -24.28
CA TRP A 405 4.41 13.03 -25.17
C TRP A 405 4.39 14.01 -26.35
N ILE A 406 4.54 15.31 -26.11
CA ILE A 406 4.59 16.34 -27.18
C ILE A 406 5.71 16.02 -28.19
N ARG A 407 6.86 15.51 -27.73
CA ARG A 407 7.95 15.10 -28.64
C ARG A 407 7.58 13.88 -29.47
N SER A 408 6.91 12.89 -28.88
CA SER A 408 6.51 11.66 -29.58
C SER A 408 5.39 11.89 -30.61
N TYR A 409 4.44 12.80 -30.34
CA TYR A 409 3.33 13.13 -31.25
C TYR A 409 3.59 14.37 -32.13
N GLY A 410 4.54 15.23 -31.75
CA GLY A 410 4.95 16.40 -32.53
C GLY A 410 5.60 16.06 -33.87
N PHE A 411 6.07 14.83 -34.05
CA PHE A 411 6.47 14.30 -35.37
C PHE A 411 5.29 13.79 -36.22
N ALA A 412 4.08 13.69 -35.65
CA ALA A 412 2.87 13.24 -36.36
C ALA A 412 1.87 14.39 -36.64
N PHE A 413 2.10 15.60 -36.12
CA PHE A 413 1.25 16.77 -36.34
C PHE A 413 2.09 18.04 -36.60
N GLU A 414 2.82 18.09 -37.72
CA GLU A 414 3.15 19.37 -38.35
C GLU A 414 1.86 19.97 -38.93
N GLY A 415 1.08 20.66 -38.08
CA GLY A 415 -0.18 21.26 -38.54
C GLY A 415 -0.75 22.39 -37.68
N LYS A 416 -0.50 22.43 -36.36
CA LYS A 416 -0.87 23.58 -35.53
C LYS A 416 0.16 23.82 -34.44
N ARG A 417 0.80 25.00 -34.50
CA ARG A 417 1.67 25.55 -33.45
C ARG A 417 0.88 25.67 -32.14
N VAL A 418 1.26 24.91 -31.12
CA VAL A 418 1.00 25.28 -29.72
C VAL A 418 2.15 26.18 -29.30
N LEU A 419 1.85 27.45 -29.07
CA LEU A 419 2.78 28.44 -28.53
C LEU A 419 2.88 28.23 -27.02
N ILE A 420 4.06 27.80 -26.55
CA ILE A 420 4.43 27.88 -25.14
C ILE A 420 5.54 28.92 -25.06
N GLY A 421 5.21 30.07 -24.49
CA GLY A 421 6.15 31.09 -24.01
C GLY A 421 6.35 30.97 -22.52
#